data_AF-A0A1X0U7K7-F1
#
_entry.id   AF-A0A1X0U7K7-F1
#
_cell.length_a   1.000
_cell.length_b   1.000
_cell.length_c   1.000
_cell.angle_alpha   90.00
_cell.angle_beta   90.00
_cell.angle_gamma   90.00
#
_symmetry.space_group_name_H-M   'P 1'
#
loop_
_entity.id
_entity.type
_entity.pdbx_description
1 polymer ?
#
loop_
_entity_poly.entity_id
_entity_poly.type
_entity_poly.pdbx_seq_one_letter_code
_entity_poly.pdbx_strand_id
1 'polypeptide(L)'
;MWKIYGENAGIAIRSTWGNLRESLKTDAKLFGGRIKYLDYERDRLPTNTYTDDYFYKRNSFDFEHEIRLISHAPDLAAYIQANSADETVTWPKVSRIDVDSTKLIQNVFVHPHHANWVRDAIESVSRQFGFQWPIIHSNLYTSRIFAFNMPGLKASESSGTILNEPKGDH
;
A
#
# COMPACT_ATOMS: atom_id res chain seq x y z
N MET A 1 0.50 -2.00 -7.45
CA MET A 1 0.27 -2.61 -6.12
C MET A 1 0.22 -4.12 -6.18
N TRP A 2 -0.88 -4.78 -6.59
CA TRP A 2 -1.01 -6.25 -6.51
C TRP A 2 0.11 -7.01 -7.22
N LYS A 3 0.41 -6.67 -8.47
CA LYS A 3 1.55 -7.25 -9.21
C LYS A 3 2.91 -7.14 -8.49
N ILE A 4 3.10 -6.14 -7.63
CA ILE A 4 4.40 -5.84 -7.00
C ILE A 4 4.46 -6.39 -5.57
N TYR A 5 3.35 -6.34 -4.83
CA TYR A 5 3.32 -6.61 -3.39
C TYR A 5 2.38 -7.75 -2.97
N GLY A 6 1.58 -8.31 -3.89
CA GLY A 6 0.51 -9.25 -3.53
C GLY A 6 0.16 -10.24 -4.62
N GLU A 7 1.15 -10.56 -5.47
CA GLU A 7 1.02 -11.24 -6.76
C GLU A 7 -0.06 -12.33 -6.82
N ASN A 8 -0.02 -13.30 -5.90
CA ASN A 8 -0.99 -14.41 -5.87
C ASN A 8 -1.77 -14.54 -4.55
N ALA A 9 -1.44 -13.76 -3.52
CA ALA A 9 -1.97 -13.96 -2.15
C ALA A 9 -2.19 -12.64 -1.39
N GLY A 10 -2.27 -11.51 -2.08
CA GLY A 10 -2.28 -10.20 -1.45
C GLY A 10 -3.53 -9.91 -0.63
N ILE A 11 -3.32 -9.44 0.59
CA ILE A 11 -4.30 -8.70 1.39
C ILE A 11 -3.72 -7.29 1.58
N ALA A 12 -4.56 -6.27 1.46
CA ALA A 12 -4.17 -4.89 1.71
C ALA A 12 -5.14 -4.23 2.68
N ILE A 13 -4.65 -3.29 3.48
CA ILE A 13 -5.51 -2.40 4.27
C ILE A 13 -5.59 -1.05 3.58
N ARG A 14 -6.75 -0.41 3.65
CA ARG A 14 -6.93 0.99 3.29
C ARG A 14 -7.04 1.83 4.55
N SER A 15 -6.30 2.92 4.57
CA SER A 15 -6.30 3.91 5.64
C SER A 15 -6.24 5.32 5.05
N THR A 16 -6.25 6.32 5.93
CA THR A 16 -5.96 7.72 5.60
C THR A 16 -4.77 8.18 6.43
N TRP A 17 -4.19 9.33 6.05
CA TRP A 17 -3.15 9.96 6.85
C TRP A 17 -3.61 10.30 8.27
N GLY A 18 -4.86 10.77 8.43
CA GLY A 18 -5.44 11.08 9.74
C GLY A 18 -5.54 9.83 10.60
N ASN A 19 -6.15 8.77 10.07
CA ASN A 19 -6.30 7.48 10.75
C ASN A 19 -4.96 6.87 11.16
N LEU A 20 -3.97 6.90 10.28
CA LEU A 20 -2.61 6.46 10.60
C LEU A 20 -2.08 7.24 11.80
N ARG A 21 -2.08 8.58 11.75
CA ARG A 21 -1.58 9.41 12.86
C ARG A 21 -2.30 9.16 14.18
N GLU A 22 -3.62 9.04 14.14
CA GLU A 22 -4.45 8.81 15.35
C GLU A 22 -4.32 7.39 15.92
N SER A 23 -3.85 6.45 15.11
CA SER A 23 -3.64 5.06 15.53
C SER A 23 -2.35 4.83 16.30
N LEU A 24 -1.32 5.66 16.11
CA LEU A 24 0.00 5.47 16.71
C LEU A 24 -0.02 5.94 18.17
N LYS A 25 0.31 5.04 19.09
CA LYS A 25 0.46 5.32 20.53
C LYS A 25 1.94 5.40 20.86
N THR A 26 2.50 6.60 20.78
CA THR A 26 3.92 6.83 21.07
C THR A 26 4.19 8.28 21.45
N ASP A 27 5.14 8.49 22.37
CA ASP A 27 5.69 9.80 22.69
C ASP A 27 6.90 10.16 21.81
N ALA A 28 7.34 9.22 20.95
CA ALA A 28 8.43 9.45 20.04
C ALA A 28 8.08 10.53 19.02
N LYS A 29 9.03 11.43 18.75
CA LYS A 29 8.88 12.39 17.67
C LYS A 29 8.91 11.66 16.34
N LEU A 30 7.81 11.75 15.60
CA LEU A 30 7.67 11.19 14.26
C LEU A 30 7.68 12.28 13.19
N PHE A 31 8.47 12.08 12.15
CA PHE A 31 8.47 12.85 10.92
C PHE A 31 7.73 12.05 9.86
N GLY A 32 6.84 12.71 9.14
CA GLY A 32 5.90 12.03 8.26
C GLY A 32 5.62 12.80 6.99
N GLY A 33 5.63 12.12 5.85
CA GLY A 33 5.48 12.80 4.57
C GLY A 33 5.43 11.88 3.36
N ARG A 34 4.94 12.43 2.25
CA ARG A 34 5.00 11.79 0.94
C ARG A 34 6.44 11.79 0.44
N ILE A 35 6.84 10.69 -0.18
CA ILE A 35 8.12 10.61 -0.88
C ILE A 35 8.06 11.50 -2.12
N LYS A 36 9.12 12.28 -2.32
CA LYS A 36 9.38 13.04 -3.53
C LYS A 36 10.31 12.22 -4.43
N TYR A 37 9.99 12.17 -5.71
CA TYR A 37 10.76 11.42 -6.69
C TYR A 37 11.59 12.38 -7.54
N LEU A 38 12.87 12.04 -7.74
CA LEU A 38 13.81 12.85 -8.52
C LEU A 38 14.75 12.00 -9.38
N ASP A 39 15.35 12.64 -10.37
CA ASP A 39 16.43 12.09 -11.19
C ASP A 39 17.76 12.40 -10.52
N TYR A 40 18.41 11.39 -9.95
CA TYR A 40 19.63 11.59 -9.15
C TYR A 40 20.83 12.00 -10.02
N GLU A 41 20.75 11.90 -11.35
CA GLU A 41 21.81 12.36 -12.25
C GLU A 41 21.68 13.85 -12.58
N ARG A 42 20.47 14.41 -12.49
CA ARG A 42 20.15 15.76 -12.94
C ARG A 42 19.74 16.70 -11.81
N ASP A 43 19.11 16.16 -10.79
CA ASP A 43 18.54 16.91 -9.69
C ASP A 43 19.50 16.92 -8.50
N ARG A 44 19.69 18.10 -7.91
CA ARG A 44 20.35 18.21 -6.61
C ARG A 44 19.35 17.82 -5.52
N LEU A 45 19.80 17.04 -4.54
CA LEU A 45 19.02 16.74 -3.36
C LEU A 45 18.73 18.06 -2.61
N PRO A 46 17.46 18.48 -2.49
CA PRO A 46 17.10 19.73 -1.83
C PRO A 46 16.94 19.47 -0.33
N THR A 47 18.02 19.02 0.31
CA THR A 47 17.99 18.54 1.69
C THR A 47 18.62 19.57 2.61
N ASN A 48 17.83 20.03 3.57
CA ASN A 48 18.23 21.06 4.53
C ASN A 48 18.52 20.45 5.90
N THR A 49 17.96 19.26 6.16
CA THR A 49 18.14 18.51 7.40
C THR A 49 18.52 17.06 7.11
N TYR A 50 19.18 16.42 8.08
CA TYR A 50 19.50 14.98 8.03
C TYR A 50 18.28 14.08 7.79
N THR A 51 17.08 14.51 8.21
CA THR A 51 15.85 13.74 8.04
C THR A 51 15.30 13.84 6.61
N ASP A 52 15.58 14.93 5.89
CA ASP A 52 14.98 15.21 4.59
C ASP A 52 15.38 14.16 3.54
N ASP A 53 16.63 13.68 3.58
CA ASP A 53 17.19 12.69 2.63
C ASP A 53 16.32 11.44 2.53
N TYR A 54 15.69 11.06 3.64
CA TYR A 54 14.84 9.88 3.72
C TYR A 54 13.44 10.08 3.11
N PHE A 55 13.12 11.26 2.59
CA PHE A 55 11.87 11.52 1.87
C PHE A 55 12.07 11.62 0.35
N TYR A 56 13.22 11.20 -0.16
CA TYR A 56 13.54 11.20 -1.58
C TYR A 56 13.78 9.79 -2.13
N LYS A 57 13.34 9.54 -3.37
CA LYS A 57 13.56 8.30 -4.10
C LYS A 57 13.78 8.58 -5.59
N ARG A 58 14.35 7.62 -6.32
CA ARG A 58 14.54 7.76 -7.79
C ARG A 58 13.20 7.73 -8.52
N ASN A 59 13.08 8.50 -9.61
CA ASN A 59 11.91 8.52 -10.50
C ASN A 59 11.45 7.15 -10.98
N SER A 60 12.36 6.17 -11.10
CA SER A 60 12.03 4.80 -11.47
C SER A 60 11.06 4.11 -10.50
N PHE A 61 10.83 4.68 -9.30
CA PHE A 61 9.92 4.17 -8.27
C PHE A 61 8.67 5.04 -8.06
N ASP A 62 8.42 6.06 -8.87
CA ASP A 62 7.29 7.00 -8.68
C ASP A 62 5.93 6.28 -8.67
N PHE A 63 5.82 5.13 -9.35
CA PHE A 63 4.63 4.29 -9.36
C PHE A 63 4.18 3.81 -7.95
N GLU A 64 5.04 3.88 -6.94
CA GLU A 64 4.71 3.47 -5.58
C GLU A 64 3.86 4.51 -4.83
N HIS A 65 4.02 5.81 -5.14
CA HIS A 65 3.38 6.92 -4.44
C HIS A 65 3.41 6.80 -2.89
N GLU A 66 4.57 6.39 -2.35
CA GLU A 66 4.80 6.08 -0.94
C GLU A 66 4.63 7.29 0.02
N ILE A 67 4.18 7.00 1.24
CA ILE A 67 4.29 7.86 2.42
C ILE A 67 5.17 7.16 3.45
N ARG A 68 6.05 7.91 4.13
CA ARG A 68 6.97 7.38 5.14
C ARG A 68 6.77 8.03 6.49
N LEU A 69 7.02 7.26 7.55
CA LEU A 69 7.19 7.73 8.92
C LEU A 69 8.61 7.42 9.37
N ILE A 70 9.25 8.37 10.04
CA ILE A 70 10.62 8.28 10.52
C ILE A 70 10.65 8.77 11.96
N SER A 71 11.37 8.07 12.81
CA SER A 71 11.74 8.56 14.14
C SER A 71 13.24 8.52 14.29
N HIS A 72 13.77 9.41 15.12
CA HIS A 72 15.17 9.38 15.51
C HIS A 72 15.32 8.57 16.80
N ALA A 73 16.53 8.12 17.10
CA ALA A 73 16.83 7.56 18.41
C ALA A 73 16.52 8.61 19.51
N PRO A 74 16.01 8.20 20.68
CA PRO A 74 15.54 9.11 21.75
C PRO A 74 16.52 10.24 22.11
N ASP A 75 17.82 9.99 22.00
CA ASP A 75 18.87 10.94 22.40
C ASP A 75 19.76 11.42 21.23
N LEU A 76 19.35 11.18 19.97
CA LEU A 76 20.15 11.55 18.80
C LEU A 76 20.53 13.05 18.81
N ALA A 77 19.60 13.92 19.20
CA ALA A 77 19.84 15.35 19.23
C ALA A 77 20.93 15.73 20.26
N ALA A 78 20.89 15.13 21.45
CA ALA A 78 21.88 15.36 22.48
C ALA A 78 23.25 14.81 22.07
N TYR A 79 23.27 13.62 21.45
CA TYR A 79 24.49 13.00 20.90
C TYR A 79 25.17 13.90 19.85
N ILE A 80 24.41 14.41 18.88
CA ILE A 80 24.93 15.33 17.86
C ILE A 80 25.46 16.62 18.50
N GLN A 81 24.71 17.21 19.44
CA GLN A 81 25.11 18.47 20.10
C GLN A 81 26.39 18.34 20.92
N ALA A 82 26.61 17.17 21.53
CA ALA A 82 27.82 16.90 22.29
C ALA A 82 29.07 16.74 21.41
N ASN A 83 28.93 16.74 20.06
CA ASN A 83 29.98 16.34 19.12
C ASN A 83 30.62 14.99 19.51
N SER A 84 29.84 14.11 20.13
CA SER A 84 30.34 12.83 20.62
C SER A 84 30.70 11.94 19.44
N ALA A 85 31.95 11.56 19.32
CA ALA A 85 32.40 10.43 18.50
C ALA A 85 32.42 9.13 19.33
N ASP A 86 31.59 9.08 20.38
CA ASP A 86 31.59 7.99 21.33
C ASP A 86 30.93 6.76 20.72
N GLU A 87 31.76 5.90 20.12
CA GLU A 87 31.37 4.64 19.50
C GLU A 87 30.77 3.63 20.48
N THR A 88 30.82 3.91 21.80
CA THR A 88 30.19 3.07 22.83
C THR A 88 28.69 3.33 22.99
N VAL A 89 28.18 4.42 22.41
CA VAL A 89 26.74 4.72 22.43
C VAL A 89 25.99 3.69 21.59
N THR A 90 25.22 2.84 22.26
CA THR A 90 24.37 1.84 21.62
C THR A 90 22.91 2.29 21.66
N TRP A 91 22.27 2.37 20.48
CA TRP A 91 20.83 2.57 20.40
C TRP A 91 20.08 1.25 20.20
N PRO A 92 18.83 1.15 20.67
CA PRO A 92 17.97 0.04 20.31
C PRO A 92 17.88 -0.09 18.79
N LYS A 93 18.15 -1.28 18.26
CA LYS A 93 18.01 -1.57 16.83
C LYS A 93 16.55 -1.60 16.36
N VAL A 94 15.62 -1.68 17.30
CA VAL A 94 14.18 -1.78 17.05
C VAL A 94 13.45 -0.88 18.04
N SER A 95 12.55 -0.04 17.53
CA SER A 95 11.59 0.72 18.31
C SER A 95 10.20 0.13 18.12
N ARG A 96 9.50 -0.15 19.22
CA ARG A 96 8.10 -0.61 19.18
C ARG A 96 7.18 0.60 19.29
N ILE A 97 6.20 0.66 18.40
CA ILE A 97 5.11 1.65 18.45
C ILE A 97 3.82 0.85 18.48
N ASP A 98 3.04 1.05 19.53
CA ASP A 98 1.72 0.42 19.62
C ASP A 98 0.77 1.09 18.62
N VAL A 99 -0.02 0.28 17.93
CA VAL A 99 -0.93 0.74 16.88
C VAL A 99 -2.35 0.30 17.18
N ASP A 100 -3.28 1.25 17.21
CA ASP A 100 -4.71 1.00 17.31
C ASP A 100 -5.28 0.62 15.93
N SER A 101 -5.39 -0.68 15.67
CA SER A 101 -5.91 -1.19 14.40
C SER A 101 -7.36 -0.75 14.11
N THR A 102 -8.15 -0.46 15.15
CA THR A 102 -9.54 0.00 15.01
C THR A 102 -9.62 1.39 14.39
N LYS A 103 -8.61 2.23 14.64
CA LYS A 103 -8.46 3.55 14.02
C LYS A 103 -7.74 3.46 12.68
N LEU A 104 -6.68 2.66 12.61
CA LEU A 104 -5.85 2.56 11.41
C LEU A 104 -6.65 2.05 10.21
N ILE A 105 -7.37 0.94 10.37
CA ILE A 105 -7.93 0.20 9.24
C ILE A 105 -9.35 0.70 8.95
N GLN A 106 -9.57 1.25 7.76
CA GLN A 106 -10.91 1.56 7.29
C GLN A 106 -11.55 0.38 6.57
N ASN A 107 -10.77 -0.32 5.72
CA ASN A 107 -11.24 -1.44 4.93
C ASN A 107 -10.08 -2.41 4.68
N VAL A 108 -10.41 -3.67 4.49
CA VAL A 108 -9.48 -4.69 4.03
C VAL A 108 -9.83 -5.05 2.59
N PHE A 109 -8.81 -5.13 1.74
CA PHE A 109 -8.92 -5.52 0.35
C PHE A 109 -8.29 -6.88 0.14
N VAL A 110 -9.04 -7.76 -0.51
CA VAL A 110 -8.56 -9.06 -0.99
C VAL A 110 -8.17 -8.91 -2.45
N HIS A 111 -7.07 -9.57 -2.83
CA HIS A 111 -6.57 -9.54 -4.20
C HIS A 111 -7.67 -9.96 -5.22
N PRO A 112 -7.75 -9.33 -6.41
CA PRO A 112 -8.88 -9.46 -7.34
C PRO A 112 -9.18 -10.90 -7.80
N HIS A 113 -8.14 -11.72 -7.97
CA HIS A 113 -8.26 -13.09 -8.47
C HIS A 113 -8.46 -14.14 -7.38
N HIS A 114 -8.61 -13.75 -6.12
CA HIS A 114 -8.92 -14.71 -5.06
C HIS A 114 -10.34 -15.21 -5.19
N ALA A 115 -10.55 -16.47 -4.83
CA ALA A 115 -11.89 -17.02 -4.69
C ALA A 115 -12.61 -16.35 -3.52
N ASN A 116 -13.94 -16.23 -3.64
CA ASN A 116 -14.80 -15.58 -2.64
C ASN A 116 -14.63 -16.15 -1.22
N TRP A 117 -14.33 -17.44 -1.09
CA TRP A 117 -14.14 -18.07 0.21
C TRP A 117 -12.97 -17.45 1.01
N VAL A 118 -11.96 -16.87 0.35
CA VAL A 118 -10.84 -16.22 1.02
C VAL A 118 -11.30 -14.94 1.72
N ARG A 119 -12.16 -14.15 1.06
CA ARG A 119 -12.82 -13.01 1.70
C ARG A 119 -13.64 -13.47 2.91
N ASP A 120 -14.43 -14.53 2.74
CA ASP A 120 -15.29 -15.04 3.81
C ASP A 120 -14.48 -15.56 5.01
N ALA A 121 -13.34 -16.20 4.75
CA ALA A 121 -12.40 -16.61 5.79
C ALA A 121 -11.80 -15.41 6.54
N ILE A 122 -11.35 -14.38 5.82
CA ILE A 122 -10.82 -13.14 6.43
C ILE A 122 -11.90 -12.44 7.26
N GLU A 123 -13.13 -12.40 6.76
CA GLU A 123 -14.27 -11.83 7.49
C GLU A 123 -14.57 -12.62 8.76
N SER A 124 -14.60 -13.94 8.68
CA SER A 124 -14.81 -14.82 9.84
C SER A 124 -13.73 -14.61 10.91
N VAL A 125 -12.46 -14.60 10.51
CA VAL A 125 -11.33 -14.35 11.42
C VAL A 125 -11.43 -12.94 12.04
N SER A 126 -11.72 -11.92 11.24
CA SER A 126 -11.83 -10.54 11.74
C SER A 126 -12.90 -10.43 12.83
N ARG A 127 -14.08 -11.05 12.60
CA ARG A 127 -15.18 -11.08 13.57
C ARG A 127 -14.83 -11.86 14.83
N GLN A 128 -14.08 -12.97 14.73
CA GLN A 128 -13.62 -13.74 15.88
C GLN A 128 -12.76 -12.89 16.83
N PHE A 129 -11.96 -11.97 16.27
CA PHE A 129 -11.16 -11.02 17.05
C PHE A 129 -11.89 -9.71 17.40
N GLY A 130 -13.20 -9.63 17.14
CA GLY A 130 -14.03 -8.48 17.49
C GLY A 130 -14.00 -7.32 16.50
N PHE A 131 -13.42 -7.50 15.31
CA PHE A 131 -13.35 -6.49 14.27
C PHE A 131 -14.47 -6.65 13.23
N GLN A 132 -14.96 -5.52 12.72
CA GLN A 132 -16.03 -5.46 11.72
C GLN A 132 -15.65 -4.59 10.51
N TRP A 133 -14.37 -4.62 10.12
CA TRP A 133 -13.93 -3.90 8.93
C TRP A 133 -14.61 -4.46 7.68
N PRO A 134 -15.03 -3.61 6.72
CA PRO A 134 -15.46 -4.08 5.42
C PRO A 134 -14.33 -4.84 4.72
N ILE A 135 -14.60 -6.09 4.32
CA ILE A 135 -13.68 -6.93 3.55
C ILE A 135 -14.15 -6.95 2.10
N ILE A 136 -13.35 -6.38 1.20
CA ILE A 136 -13.75 -6.05 -0.17
C ILE A 136 -12.83 -6.76 -1.17
N HIS A 137 -13.38 -7.42 -2.19
CA HIS A 137 -12.56 -7.83 -3.33
C HIS A 137 -12.13 -6.62 -4.13
N SER A 138 -10.83 -6.48 -4.35
CA SER A 138 -10.31 -5.41 -5.20
C SER A 138 -10.79 -5.60 -6.64
N ASN A 139 -11.21 -4.51 -7.26
CA ASN A 139 -11.67 -4.45 -8.65
C ASN A 139 -10.57 -4.00 -9.64
N LEU A 140 -9.29 -3.99 -9.21
CA LEU A 140 -8.20 -3.42 -10.01
C LEU A 140 -7.98 -4.13 -11.36
N TYR A 141 -8.27 -5.44 -11.42
CA TYR A 141 -8.14 -6.26 -12.64
C TYR A 141 -9.48 -6.65 -13.25
N THR A 142 -10.60 -6.27 -12.63
CA THR A 142 -11.91 -6.58 -13.19
C THR A 142 -12.21 -5.63 -14.34
N SER A 143 -12.66 -6.19 -15.46
CA SER A 143 -13.07 -5.43 -16.64
C SER A 143 -14.11 -4.36 -16.28
N ARG A 144 -14.06 -3.20 -16.93
CA ARG A 144 -15.12 -2.19 -16.83
C ARG A 144 -16.44 -2.85 -17.22
N ILE A 145 -17.33 -3.02 -16.26
CA ILE A 145 -18.74 -3.29 -16.58
C ILE A 145 -19.25 -2.00 -17.21
N PHE A 146 -19.37 -1.98 -18.53
CA PHE A 146 -20.19 -0.97 -19.20
C PHE A 146 -21.63 -1.24 -18.77
N ALA A 147 -22.06 -0.59 -17.69
CA ALA A 147 -23.47 -0.52 -17.36
C ALA A 147 -24.14 0.45 -18.35
N PHE A 148 -24.27 0.04 -19.61
CA PHE A 148 -25.29 0.60 -20.49
C PHE A 148 -26.62 0.07 -19.98
N ASN A 149 -27.24 0.82 -19.07
CA ASN A 149 -28.65 0.67 -18.79
C ASN A 149 -29.42 1.25 -19.99
N MET A 150 -29.41 0.52 -21.11
CA MET A 150 -30.31 0.72 -22.24
C MET A 150 -31.50 -0.22 -22.01
N PRO A 151 -32.70 0.28 -21.69
CA PRO A 151 -33.87 -0.59 -21.58
C PRO A 151 -34.19 -1.12 -22.98
N GLY A 152 -33.87 -2.40 -23.25
CA GLY A 152 -34.34 -3.08 -24.46
C GLY A 152 -33.45 -4.17 -25.08
N LEU A 153 -32.18 -4.32 -24.71
CA LEU A 153 -31.35 -5.39 -25.30
C LEU A 153 -31.21 -6.58 -24.35
N LYS A 154 -31.87 -7.70 -24.69
CA LYS A 154 -31.51 -9.02 -24.15
C LYS A 154 -30.21 -9.45 -24.82
N ALA A 155 -29.17 -9.70 -24.03
CA ALA A 155 -27.95 -10.35 -24.51
C ALA A 155 -28.28 -11.80 -24.88
N SER A 156 -28.11 -12.17 -26.14
CA SER A 156 -28.10 -13.57 -26.59
C SER A 156 -26.68 -14.12 -26.42
N GLU A 157 -26.53 -15.15 -25.60
CA GLU A 157 -25.30 -15.94 -25.56
C GLU A 157 -25.23 -16.86 -26.79
N SER A 158 -24.26 -16.61 -27.65
CA SER A 158 -23.56 -17.60 -28.50
C SER A 158 -22.47 -16.83 -29.22
N SER A 159 -21.23 -17.26 -29.30
CA SER A 159 -20.76 -18.45 -30.01
C SER A 159 -19.24 -18.47 -29.80
N GLY A 160 -18.58 -19.61 -29.58
CA GLY A 160 -18.56 -20.73 -30.52
C GLY A 160 -17.39 -20.51 -31.46
N THR A 161 -16.25 -21.11 -31.13
CA THR A 161 -15.04 -21.18 -31.94
C THR A 161 -15.37 -21.68 -33.35
N ILE A 162 -14.96 -20.94 -34.39
CA ILE A 162 -14.94 -21.46 -35.77
C ILE A 162 -13.51 -21.44 -36.27
N LEU A 163 -12.99 -22.65 -36.44
CA LEU A 163 -11.78 -22.99 -37.20
C LEU A 163 -12.08 -22.78 -38.68
N ASN A 164 -11.21 -22.04 -39.39
CA ASN A 164 -11.26 -21.93 -40.85
C ASN A 164 -10.45 -23.08 -41.46
N GLU A 165 -11.12 -23.96 -42.21
CA GLU A 165 -10.48 -24.78 -43.26
C GLU A 165 -10.84 -24.24 -44.65
N PRO A 166 -9.94 -24.36 -45.64
CA PRO A 166 -10.11 -23.76 -46.96
C PRO A 166 -10.76 -24.72 -47.97
N LYS A 167 -11.69 -24.20 -48.76
CA LYS A 167 -12.04 -24.67 -50.11
C LYS A 167 -12.13 -23.39 -50.96
N GLY A 168 -11.42 -23.19 -52.06
CA GLY A 168 -11.02 -24.14 -53.09
C GLY A 168 -12.03 -23.99 -54.22
N ASP A 169 -11.74 -23.11 -55.19
CA ASP A 169 -12.52 -22.96 -56.43
C ASP A 169 -11.55 -22.87 -57.62
N HIS A 170 -11.82 -23.76 -58.58
CA HIS A 170 -11.69 -23.70 -60.05
C HIS A 170 -10.58 -22.89 -60.72
#